data_AF-B4WVC0-F1
#
_entry.id   AF-B4WVC0-F1
#
_cell.length_a   1.000
_cell.length_b   1.000
_cell.length_c   1.000
_cell.angle_alpha   90.00
_cell.angle_beta   90.00
_cell.angle_gamma   90.00
#
_symmetry.space_group_name_H-M   'P 1'
#
loop_
_entity.id
_entity.type
_entity.pdbx_description
1 polymer ?
#
loop_
_entity_poly.entity_id
_entity_poly.type
_entity_poly.pdbx_seq_one_letter_code
_entity_poly.pdbx_strand_id
1 'polypeptide(L)'
;MPSNSPNPSATEEPVSTTVWVFSDRIPGPGSPYWPIAEAKQHPNLVCTTQSDAAGHYQIQLPPSEYTVLAQYDESLYLNSFQGDGSYRSITVAPEQIIEFDLTHIEQAFF
;
A
#
# COMPACT_ATOMS: atom_id res chain seq x y z
N MET A 1 -9.61 -20.41 35.68
CA MET A 1 -8.85 -19.16 35.46
C MET A 1 -8.35 -19.20 34.03
N PRO A 2 -8.97 -18.51 33.05
CA PRO A 2 -8.39 -18.46 31.72
C PRO A 2 -7.23 -17.45 31.74
N SER A 3 -6.03 -17.95 31.42
CA SER A 3 -4.84 -17.13 31.21
C SER A 3 -5.02 -16.32 29.93
N ASN A 4 -5.22 -15.01 30.07
CA ASN A 4 -5.09 -14.06 28.98
C ASN A 4 -3.60 -13.95 28.65
N SER A 5 -3.12 -14.75 27.69
CA SER A 5 -1.83 -14.49 27.06
C SER A 5 -1.93 -13.12 26.36
N PRO A 6 -1.01 -12.18 26.60
CA PRO A 6 -0.92 -11.01 25.74
C PRO A 6 -0.55 -11.51 24.34
N ASN A 7 -1.45 -11.26 23.38
CA ASN A 7 -1.17 -11.40 21.96
C ASN A 7 0.16 -10.65 21.70
N PRO A 8 1.22 -11.28 21.14
CA PRO A 8 2.42 -10.51 20.81
C PRO A 8 1.98 -9.45 19.81
N SER A 9 2.09 -8.20 20.23
CA SER A 9 1.79 -7.01 19.47
C SER A 9 2.22 -7.23 18.02
N ALA A 10 1.26 -7.23 17.10
CA ALA A 10 1.52 -6.90 15.71
C ALA A 10 2.19 -5.52 15.76
N THR A 11 3.52 -5.54 15.78
CA THR A 11 4.31 -4.32 15.82
C THR A 11 4.13 -3.79 14.42
N GLU A 12 3.33 -2.72 14.28
CA GLU A 12 3.27 -1.90 13.08
C GLU A 12 4.70 -1.36 12.88
N GLU A 13 5.59 -2.19 12.35
CA GLU A 13 6.98 -1.81 12.14
C GLU A 13 6.97 -0.74 11.03
N PRO A 14 7.53 0.45 11.29
CA PRO A 14 7.68 1.44 10.24
C PRO A 14 8.51 0.84 9.11
N VAL A 15 7.86 0.59 7.97
CA VAL A 15 8.51 -0.11 6.86
C VAL A 15 9.21 0.93 5.99
N SER A 16 10.55 0.96 6.04
CA SER A 16 11.38 1.65 5.04
C SER A 16 11.34 0.84 3.75
N THR A 17 10.42 1.18 2.85
CA THR A 17 10.17 0.45 1.61
C THR A 17 9.90 1.37 0.43
N THR A 18 9.98 0.80 -0.77
CA THR A 18 9.54 1.47 -1.97
C THR A 18 8.01 1.53 -1.98
N VAL A 19 7.47 2.74 -1.98
CA VAL A 19 6.06 3.02 -2.27
C VAL A 19 5.91 3.21 -3.77
N TRP A 20 4.96 2.50 -4.36
CA TRP A 20 4.65 2.50 -5.79
C TRP A 20 3.33 3.21 -6.01
N VAL A 21 3.31 4.17 -6.94
CA VAL A 21 2.11 4.95 -7.25
C VAL A 21 1.69 4.68 -8.68
N PHE A 22 0.44 4.25 -8.83
CA PHE A 22 -0.20 4.00 -10.11
C PHE A 22 -1.34 4.98 -10.33
N SER A 23 -1.54 5.41 -11.57
CA SER A 23 -2.70 6.20 -11.94
C SER A 23 -3.93 5.32 -12.01
N ASP A 24 -5.07 5.94 -11.69
CA ASP A 24 -6.38 5.32 -11.65
C ASP A 24 -6.46 4.17 -10.64
N ARG A 25 -7.63 3.54 -10.63
CA ARG A 25 -7.90 2.35 -9.86
C ARG A 25 -7.30 1.13 -10.55
N ILE A 26 -6.39 0.44 -9.87
CA ILE A 26 -5.89 -0.85 -10.33
C ILE A 26 -6.82 -1.96 -9.84
N PRO A 27 -7.50 -2.69 -10.74
CA PRO A 27 -8.22 -3.90 -10.35
C PRO A 27 -7.20 -4.88 -9.78
N GLY A 28 -7.44 -5.39 -8.58
CA GLY A 28 -6.54 -6.35 -7.96
C GLY A 28 -6.51 -7.61 -8.83
N PRO A 29 -5.33 -8.24 -9.02
CA PRO A 29 -5.17 -9.40 -9.91
C PRO A 29 -5.86 -10.67 -9.37
N GLY A 30 -6.80 -10.56 -8.42
CA GLY A 30 -7.31 -11.68 -7.63
C GLY A 30 -6.29 -12.25 -6.64
N SER A 31 -5.11 -11.63 -6.54
CA SER A 31 -4.01 -11.99 -5.64
C SER A 31 -3.59 -10.78 -4.82
N PRO A 32 -3.33 -10.94 -3.51
CA PRO A 32 -2.71 -9.90 -2.67
C PRO A 32 -1.26 -9.61 -3.05
N TYR A 33 -0.63 -10.50 -3.81
CA TYR A 33 0.74 -10.37 -4.29
C TYR A 33 0.77 -9.99 -5.76
N TRP A 34 1.37 -8.86 -6.07
CA TRP A 34 1.65 -8.42 -7.45
C TRP A 34 3.16 -8.34 -7.69
N PRO A 35 3.77 -9.19 -8.54
CA PRO A 35 5.22 -9.19 -8.73
C PRO A 35 5.77 -7.85 -9.22
N ILE A 36 6.90 -7.41 -8.65
CA ILE A 36 7.55 -6.14 -9.02
C ILE A 36 7.91 -6.10 -10.52
N ALA A 37 8.31 -7.24 -11.09
CA ALA A 37 8.67 -7.33 -12.51
C ALA A 37 7.51 -6.92 -13.44
N GLU A 38 6.28 -7.31 -13.08
CA GLU A 38 5.07 -6.95 -13.81
C GLU A 38 4.66 -5.51 -13.52
N ALA A 39 4.70 -5.12 -12.24
CA ALA A 39 4.33 -3.78 -11.81
C ALA A 39 5.21 -2.68 -12.44
N LYS A 40 6.51 -2.95 -12.61
CA LYS A 40 7.46 -2.08 -13.32
C LYS A 40 7.09 -1.81 -14.77
N GLN A 41 6.41 -2.75 -15.41
CA GLN A 41 6.01 -2.66 -16.82
C GLN A 41 4.56 -2.20 -16.97
N HIS A 42 3.85 -1.95 -15.86
CA HIS A 42 2.45 -1.58 -15.91
C HIS A 42 2.27 -0.17 -16.50
N PRO A 43 1.36 0.03 -17.47
CA PRO A 43 1.21 1.31 -18.17
C PRO A 43 0.78 2.45 -17.25
N ASN A 44 0.10 2.13 -16.14
CA ASN A 44 -0.35 3.11 -15.17
C ASN A 44 0.69 3.43 -14.10
N LEU A 45 1.91 2.87 -14.15
CA LEU A 45 2.94 3.23 -13.18
C LEU A 45 3.34 4.70 -13.38
N VAL A 46 3.10 5.52 -12.35
CA VAL A 46 3.41 6.96 -12.37
C VAL A 46 4.81 7.18 -11.86
N CYS A 47 5.11 6.64 -10.67
CA CYS A 47 6.39 6.81 -10.01
C CYS A 47 6.54 5.87 -8.81
N THR A 48 7.76 5.85 -8.27
CA THR A 48 8.08 5.21 -7.00
C THR A 48 8.74 6.23 -6.07
N THR A 49 8.50 6.10 -4.76
CA THR A 49 9.14 6.90 -3.72
C THR A 49 9.59 5.99 -2.59
N GLN A 50 10.72 6.30 -1.96
CA GLN A 50 11.24 5.54 -0.83
C GLN A 50 10.68 6.14 0.46
N SER A 51 10.05 5.33 1.32
CA SER A 51 9.74 5.77 2.69
C SER A 51 11.01 5.80 3.54
N ASP A 52 11.04 6.71 4.50
CA ASP A 52 12.15 6.88 5.43
C ASP A 52 12.21 5.76 6.49
N ALA A 53 13.21 5.83 7.37
CA ALA A 53 13.40 4.86 8.45
C ALA A 53 12.26 4.84 9.49
N ALA A 54 11.37 5.85 9.47
CA ALA A 54 10.17 5.93 10.29
C ALA A 54 8.90 5.60 9.49
N GLY A 55 9.02 5.15 8.23
CA GLY A 55 7.90 4.76 7.38
C GLY A 55 7.19 5.95 6.72
N HIS A 56 7.67 7.18 6.89
CA HIS A 56 7.07 8.35 6.25
C HIS A 56 7.54 8.48 4.81
N TYR A 57 6.64 8.85 3.92
CA TYR A 57 6.96 9.20 2.54
C TYR A 57 6.20 10.46 2.15
N GLN A 58 6.78 11.22 1.22
CA GLN A 58 6.13 12.39 0.64
C GLN A 58 6.24 12.31 -0.87
N ILE A 59 5.13 12.57 -1.55
CA ILE A 59 5.07 12.59 -3.00
C ILE A 59 4.15 13.70 -3.50
N GLN A 60 4.58 14.41 -4.53
CA GLN A 60 3.77 15.41 -5.20
C GLN A 60 3.11 14.77 -6.41
N LEU A 61 1.78 14.77 -6.44
CA LEU A 61 0.99 14.18 -7.50
C LEU A 61 0.03 15.24 -8.07
N PRO A 62 -0.17 15.29 -9.40
CA PRO A 62 -1.26 16.06 -10.00
C PRO A 62 -2.63 15.62 -9.45
N PRO A 63 -3.68 16.44 -9.59
CA PRO A 63 -5.02 16.01 -9.22
C PRO A 63 -5.50 14.84 -10.09
N SER A 64 -5.72 13.68 -9.47
CA SER A 64 -6.22 12.46 -10.12
C SER A 64 -6.59 11.40 -9.07
N GLU A 65 -7.16 10.30 -9.53
CA GLU A 65 -7.20 9.05 -8.75
C GLU A 65 -5.88 8.31 -8.88
N TYR A 66 -5.38 7.78 -7.76
CA TYR A 66 -4.15 6.98 -7.69
C TYR A 66 -4.33 5.74 -6.83
N THR A 67 -3.69 4.66 -7.21
CA THR A 67 -3.50 3.47 -6.38
C THR A 67 -2.08 3.49 -5.82
N VAL A 68 -1.94 3.45 -4.50
CA VAL A 68 -0.64 3.45 -3.83
C VAL A 68 -0.39 2.08 -3.25
N LEU A 69 0.79 1.48 -3.49
CA LEU A 69 1.19 0.13 -3.09
C LEU A 69 2.53 0.17 -2.34
N ALA A 70 2.72 -0.68 -1.34
CA ALA A 70 4.01 -0.85 -0.68
C ALA A 70 4.75 -2.04 -1.30
N GLN A 71 6.06 -1.94 -1.46
CA GLN A 71 6.88 -3.10 -1.80
C GLN A 71 7.15 -3.93 -0.54
N TYR A 72 7.07 -5.25 -0.65
CA TYR A 72 7.52 -6.18 0.35
C TYR A 72 8.27 -7.33 -0.35
N ASP A 73 9.55 -7.48 -0.03
CA ASP A 73 10.46 -8.36 -0.76
C ASP A 73 10.40 -8.15 -2.29
N GLU A 74 10.00 -9.18 -3.04
CA GLU A 74 9.92 -9.19 -4.51
C GLU A 74 8.50 -8.90 -5.04
N SER A 75 7.56 -8.56 -4.15
CA SER A 75 6.16 -8.30 -4.50
C SER A 75 5.69 -6.92 -4.04
N LEU A 76 4.68 -6.40 -4.72
CA LEU A 76 3.87 -5.30 -4.23
C LEU A 76 2.74 -5.86 -3.39
N TYR A 77 2.49 -5.18 -2.29
CA TYR A 77 1.48 -5.52 -1.31
C TYR A 77 0.62 -4.29 -1.00
N LEU A 78 -0.68 -4.53 -0.92
CA LEU A 78 -1.62 -3.62 -0.28
C LEU A 78 -2.50 -4.40 0.66
N ASN A 79 -2.70 -3.84 1.84
CA ASN A 79 -3.52 -4.47 2.84
C ASN A 79 -4.99 -4.06 2.82
N SER A 80 -5.32 -3.03 2.05
CA SER A 80 -6.69 -2.55 1.95
C SER A 80 -7.24 -2.92 0.57
N PHE A 81 -7.69 -4.16 0.44
CA PHE A 81 -8.61 -4.52 -0.63
C PHE A 81 -9.97 -3.90 -0.29
N GLN A 82 -10.60 -3.18 -1.24
CA GLN A 82 -11.89 -2.52 -1.01
C GLN A 82 -13.08 -3.51 -0.88
N GLY A 83 -12.82 -4.81 -0.75
CA GLY A 83 -13.83 -5.88 -0.66
C GLY A 83 -14.47 -6.24 -2.01
N ASP A 84 -14.27 -5.45 -3.05
CA ASP A 84 -14.75 -5.69 -4.42
C ASP A 84 -13.65 -6.13 -5.40
N GLY A 85 -12.49 -6.51 -4.85
CA GLY A 85 -11.36 -7.02 -5.62
C GLY A 85 -10.42 -5.94 -6.16
N SER A 86 -10.65 -4.64 -5.90
CA SER A 86 -9.64 -3.62 -6.21
C SER A 86 -8.72 -3.29 -5.04
N TYR A 87 -7.56 -2.73 -5.37
CA TYR A 87 -6.73 -2.01 -4.43
C TYR A 87 -7.40 -0.72 -3.97
N ARG A 88 -7.09 -0.25 -2.75
CA ARG A 88 -7.54 1.06 -2.25
C ARG A 88 -6.88 2.16 -3.09
N SER A 89 -7.72 2.97 -3.73
CA SER A 89 -7.31 4.21 -4.39
C SER A 89 -7.51 5.43 -3.47
N ILE A 90 -6.75 6.48 -3.75
CA ILE A 90 -6.92 7.82 -3.21
C ILE A 90 -7.20 8.80 -4.34
N THR A 91 -8.10 9.74 -4.10
CA THR A 91 -8.33 10.87 -5.00
C THR A 91 -7.55 12.06 -4.48
N VAL A 92 -6.56 12.52 -5.24
CA VAL A 92 -5.79 13.74 -4.96
C VAL A 92 -6.50 14.91 -5.63
N ALA A 93 -6.84 15.94 -4.86
CA ALA A 93 -7.34 17.21 -5.37
C ALA A 93 -6.23 18.29 -5.39
N PRO A 94 -6.39 19.40 -6.12
CA PRO A 94 -5.42 20.49 -6.10
C PRO A 94 -5.17 20.99 -4.67
N GLU A 95 -3.89 21.17 -4.32
CA GLU A 95 -3.44 21.70 -3.02
C GLU A 95 -3.85 20.85 -1.79
N GLN A 96 -4.27 19.60 -2.01
CA GLN A 96 -4.66 18.71 -0.93
C GLN A 96 -3.47 17.91 -0.40
N ILE A 97 -3.28 17.92 0.93
CA ILE A 97 -2.42 16.96 1.62
C ILE A 97 -3.30 15.78 2.06
N ILE A 98 -2.89 14.57 1.69
CA ILE A 98 -3.59 13.34 2.07
C ILE A 98 -2.63 12.54 2.95
N GLU A 99 -3.05 12.25 4.18
CA GLU A 99 -2.43 11.23 5.00
C GLU A 99 -2.97 9.87 4.56
N PHE A 100 -2.07 8.96 4.16
CA PHE A 100 -2.42 7.64 3.70
C PHE A 100 -1.54 6.59 4.39
N ASP A 101 -2.13 5.86 5.32
CA ASP A 101 -1.44 4.83 6.05
C ASP A 101 -1.42 3.51 5.27
N LEU A 102 -0.22 2.97 5.10
CA LEU A 102 0.05 1.65 4.54
C LEU A 102 0.41 0.69 5.68
N THR A 103 -0.59 0.07 6.30
CA THR A 103 -0.36 -0.88 7.39
C THR A 103 -0.16 -2.29 6.86
N HIS A 104 0.87 -3.01 7.32
CA HIS A 104 0.96 -4.47 7.17
C HIS A 104 0.31 -5.15 8.39
N ILE A 105 -0.74 -5.94 8.14
CA ILE A 105 -1.49 -6.76 9.10
C ILE A 105 -1.47 -8.16 8.49
N GLU A 106 -0.58 -9.01 8.99
CA GLU A 106 -0.52 -10.45 8.66
C GLU A 106 -1.78 -11.22 9.15
N GLN A 107 -2.74 -10.54 9.77
CA GLN A 107 -3.98 -11.13 10.29
C GLN A 107 -5.19 -10.67 9.47
N ALA A 108 -5.27 -11.06 8.21
CA ALA A 108 -6.55 -11.12 7.51
C ALA A 108 -7.33 -12.33 8.05
N PHE A 109 -8.24 -12.11 9.00
CA PHE A 109 -9.29 -13.09 9.26
C PHE A 109 -10.31 -13.01 8.12
N PHE A 110 -10.50 -14.15 7.45
CA PHE A 110 -11.53 -14.38 6.42
C PHE A 110 -12.94 -14.29 6.99
#